data_AF-A0A1N7EM11-F1
#
_entry.id   AF-A0A1N7EM11-F1
#
_cell.length_a   1.000
_cell.length_b   1.000
_cell.length_c   1.000
_cell.angle_alpha   90.00
_cell.angle_beta   90.00
_cell.angle_gamma   90.00
#
_symmetry.space_group_name_H-M   'P 1'
#
loop_
_entity.id
_entity.type
_entity.pdbx_description
1 polymer ?
#
loop_
_entity_poly.entity_id
_entity_poly.type
_entity_poly.pdbx_seq_one_letter_code
_entity_poly.pdbx_strand_id
1 'polypeptide(L)' 'MSALPFVPPSCGQAASDRIEIYSSASLDASVYTCPQHTDEVSLTVMAGGLTPHPVRMPPGTTRCCGHVYVYPTGAFGNER' A
#
# COMPACT_ATOMS: atom_id res chain seq x y z
N MET A 1 15.65 5.00 1.37
CA MET A 1 14.91 4.09 0.49
C MET A 1 13.93 3.37 1.40
N SER A 2 12.62 3.43 1.14
CA SER A 2 11.66 2.64 1.92
C SER A 2 11.73 1.18 1.46
N ALA A 3 12.00 0.23 2.35
CA ALA A 3 12.11 -1.19 1.99
C ALA A 3 10.77 -1.89 2.05
N LEU A 4 9.81 -1.43 1.24
CA LEU A 4 8.67 -2.31 0.97
C LEU A 4 9.20 -3.56 0.24
N PRO A 5 8.83 -4.77 0.67
CA PRO A 5 9.35 -6.00 0.09
C PRO A 5 8.70 -6.32 -1.28
N PHE A 6 7.99 -5.38 -1.88
CA PHE A 6 7.35 -5.51 -3.18
C PHE A 6 7.20 -4.15 -3.86
N VAL A 7 7.03 -4.18 -5.18
CA VAL A 7 6.75 -3.00 -6.00
C VAL A 7 5.32 -3.13 -6.53
N PRO A 8 4.38 -2.25 -6.15
CA PRO A 8 3.02 -2.32 -6.67
C PRO A 8 2.98 -1.94 -8.16
N PRO A 9 2.11 -2.57 -8.96
CA PRO A 9 1.85 -2.13 -10.32
C PRO A 9 1.32 -0.70 -10.35
N SER A 10 1.62 0.01 -11.43
CA SER A 10 1.12 1.35 -11.70
C SER A 10 0.63 1.45 -13.13
N CYS A 11 -0.52 2.10 -13.32
CA CYS A 11 -1.15 2.27 -14.64
C CYS A 11 -1.55 3.72 -14.95
N GLY A 12 -1.17 4.66 -14.09
CA GLY A 12 -1.49 6.09 -14.23
C GLY A 12 -2.96 6.47 -13.96
N GLN A 13 -3.86 5.50 -13.77
CA GLN A 13 -5.25 5.77 -13.40
C GLN A 13 -5.34 6.33 -11.97
N ALA A 14 -6.42 7.05 -11.68
CA ALA A 14 -6.72 7.47 -10.32
C ALA A 14 -6.96 6.24 -9.43
N ALA A 15 -6.40 6.27 -8.22
CA ALA A 15 -6.72 5.29 -7.20
C ALA A 15 -8.16 5.49 -6.71
N SER A 16 -8.84 4.39 -6.38
CA SER A 16 -10.14 4.37 -5.72
C SER A 16 -10.05 3.82 -4.30
N ASP A 17 -9.00 3.03 -4.04
CA ASP A 17 -8.80 2.30 -2.81
C ASP A 17 -7.40 2.60 -2.25
N ARG A 18 -7.32 2.54 -0.93
CA ARG A 18 -6.08 2.58 -0.16
C ARG A 18 -5.96 1.23 0.53
N ILE A 19 -4.90 0.51 0.26
CA ILE A 19 -4.57 -0.73 0.97
C ILE A 19 -3.61 -0.35 2.09
N GLU A 20 -4.08 -0.46 3.32
CA GLU A 20 -3.23 -0.35 4.51
C GLU A 20 -2.46 -1.66 4.68
N ILE A 21 -1.16 -1.56 4.95
CA ILE A 21 -0.27 -2.72 5.05
C ILE A 21 0.23 -2.84 6.47
N TYR A 22 -0.09 -3.97 7.08
CA TYR A 22 0.26 -4.28 8.44
C TYR A 22 1.34 -5.36 8.50
N SER A 23 2.40 -5.13 9.27
CA SER A 23 3.17 -6.20 9.89
C SER A 23 2.56 -6.56 11.25
N SER A 24 3.15 -7.54 11.94
CA SER A 24 2.66 -8.21 13.14
C SER A 24 2.05 -7.31 14.25
N ALA A 25 2.37 -6.02 14.33
CA ALA A 25 1.68 -5.07 15.22
C ALA A 25 1.66 -3.61 14.74
N SER A 26 1.97 -3.32 13.47
CA SER A 26 2.22 -1.95 13.01
C SER A 26 1.60 -1.68 11.64
N LEU A 27 1.04 -0.48 11.45
CA LEU A 27 0.70 0.05 10.14
C LEU A 27 1.98 0.61 9.50
N ASP A 28 2.50 -0.08 8.50
CA ASP A 28 3.81 0.23 7.94
C ASP A 28 3.74 1.03 6.64
N ALA A 29 2.71 0.80 5.84
CA ALA A 29 2.52 1.53 4.59
C ALA A 29 1.05 1.64 4.17
N SER A 30 0.80 2.54 3.23
CA SER A 30 -0.43 2.64 2.44
C SER A 30 -0.06 2.59 0.96
N VAL A 31 -0.68 1.67 0.23
CA VAL A 31 -0.58 1.59 -1.23
C VAL A 31 -1.91 2.02 -1.82
N TYR A 32 -1.87 2.88 -2.83
CA TYR A 32 -3.07 3.41 -3.47
C TYR A 32 -3.29 2.69 -4.79
N THR A 33 -4.46 2.08 -4.97
CA THR A 33 -4.77 1.23 -6.14
C THR A 33 -6.06 1.67 -6.83
N CYS A 34 -6.11 1.47 -8.15
CA CYS A 34 -7.37 1.47 -8.87
C CYS A 34 -8.05 0.10 -8.76
N PRO A 35 -9.35 -0.03 -9.12
CA PRO A 35 -10.08 -1.28 -8.94
C PRO A 35 -9.46 -2.49 -9.65
N GLN A 36 -8.73 -2.25 -10.74
CA GLN A 36 -8.06 -3.29 -11.51
C GLN A 36 -6.87 -3.94 -10.76
N HIS A 37 -6.16 -3.18 -9.91
CA HIS A 37 -4.92 -3.64 -9.28
C HIS A 37 -5.06 -3.94 -7.79
N THR A 38 -6.23 -3.70 -7.19
CA THR A 38 -6.45 -3.90 -5.74
C THR A 38 -6.21 -5.36 -5.31
N ASP A 39 -6.75 -6.33 -6.06
CA ASP A 39 -6.61 -7.75 -5.72
C ASP A 39 -5.18 -8.26 -5.92
N GLU A 40 -4.54 -7.87 -7.03
CA GLU A 40 -3.13 -8.23 -7.33
C GLU A 40 -2.17 -7.71 -6.26
N VAL A 41 -2.33 -6.44 -5.85
CA VAL A 41 -1.51 -5.85 -4.78
C VAL A 41 -1.76 -6.57 -3.46
N SER A 42 -3.01 -6.89 -3.12
CA SER A 42 -3.34 -7.60 -1.88
C SER A 42 -2.69 -8.99 -1.84
N LEU A 43 -2.72 -9.73 -2.96
CA LEU A 43 -2.04 -11.02 -3.07
C LEU A 43 -0.53 -10.90 -2.91
N THR A 44 0.08 -9.87 -3.51
CA THR A 44 1.52 -9.60 -3.39
C THR A 44 1.92 -9.28 -1.95
N VAL A 45 1.13 -8.47 -1.24
CA VAL A 45 1.33 -8.15 0.18
C VAL A 45 1.28 -9.43 1.03
N MET A 46 0.26 -10.28 0.81
CA MET A 46 0.12 -11.55 1.54
C MET A 46 1.27 -12.52 1.24
N ALA A 47 1.73 -12.60 -0.02
CA ALA A 47 2.88 -13.41 -0.40
C ALA A 47 4.19 -12.94 0.28
N GLY A 48 4.29 -11.65 0.60
CA GLY A 48 5.36 -11.06 1.39
C GLY A 48 5.26 -11.27 2.91
N GLY A 49 4.27 -12.03 3.39
CA GLY A 49 4.04 -12.27 4.82
C GLY A 49 3.45 -11.09 5.58
N LEU A 50 2.87 -10.13 4.86
CA LEU A 50 2.22 -8.93 5.42
C LEU A 50 0.70 -9.06 5.30
N THR A 51 -0.02 -8.24 6.05
CA THR A 51 -1.50 -8.24 6.05
C THR A 51 -2.02 -7.01 5.29
N PRO A 52 -2.66 -7.18 4.12
CA PRO A 52 -3.34 -6.08 3.45
C PRO A 52 -4.71 -5.83 4.08
N HIS A 53 -5.08 -4.56 4.24
CA HIS A 53 -6.41 -4.12 4.63
C HIS A 53 -6.92 -3.06 3.64
N PRO A 54 -7.65 -3.47 2.59
CA PRO A 54 -8.22 -2.54 1.62
C PRO A 54 -9.31 -1.68 2.27
N VAL A 55 -9.18 -0.37 2.14
CA VAL A 55 -10.17 0.61 2.56
C VAL A 55 -10.46 1.58 1.41
N ARG A 56 -11.71 2.04 1.32
CA ARG A 56 -12.09 3.05 0.32
C ARG A 56 -11.28 4.33 0.53
N MET A 57 -10.87 4.98 -0.56
CA MET A 57 -10.21 6.28 -0.45
C MET A 57 -11.14 7.32 0.21
N PRO A 58 -10.62 8.11 1.17
CA PRO A 58 -11.37 9.20 1.76
C PRO A 58 -11.66 10.30 0.71
N PRO A 59 -12.83 10.96 0.79
CA PRO A 59 -13.17 12.06 -0.12
C PRO A 59 -12.12 13.18 -0.04
N GLY A 60 -11.84 13.81 -1.19
CA GLY A 60 -10.87 14.90 -1.29
C GLY A 60 -9.40 14.46 -1.35
N THR A 61 -9.10 13.16 -1.26
CA THR A 61 -7.75 12.64 -1.50
C THR A 61 -7.61 12.21 -2.96
N THR A 62 -6.55 12.64 -3.63
CA THR A 62 -6.23 12.20 -4.99
C THR A 62 -4.82 11.63 -5.03
N ARG A 63 -4.71 10.36 -5.45
CA ARG A 63 -3.45 9.65 -5.70
C ARG A 63 -3.60 8.80 -6.95
N CYS A 64 -2.49 8.56 -7.63
CA CYS A 64 -2.46 7.63 -8.76
C CYS A 64 -2.28 6.20 -8.26
N CYS A 65 -2.78 5.24 -9.03
CA CYS A 65 -2.52 3.82 -8.82
C CYS A 65 -1.00 3.56 -8.78
N GLY A 66 -0.57 2.81 -7.77
CA GLY A 66 0.84 2.49 -7.52
C GLY A 66 1.55 3.54 -6.65
N HIS A 67 0.87 4.60 -6.20
CA HIS A 67 1.43 5.49 -5.19
C HIS A 67 1.57 4.75 -3.86
N VAL A 68 2.65 5.03 -3.16
CA VAL A 68 3.00 4.38 -1.91
C VAL A 68 3.40 5.44 -0.88
N TYR A 69 2.83 5.33 0.31
CA TYR A 69 3.24 6.09 1.47
C TYR A 69 3.73 5.12 2.55
N VAL A 70 4.98 5.27 3.00
CA VAL A 70 5.54 4.47 4.09
C VAL A 70 5.51 5.30 5.36
N TYR A 71 4.94 4.73 6.42
CA TYR A 71 4.82 5.41 7.70
C TYR A 71 6.19 5.40 8.41
N PRO A 72 6.74 6.58 8.80
CA PRO A 72 8.02 6.64 9.51
C PRO A 72 8.01 5.91 10.86
N THR A 73 6.83 5.78 11.47
CA THR A 73 6.62 5.05 12.72
C THR A 73 6.48 3.54 12.53
N GLY A 74 6.36 3.07 11.29
CA GLY A 74 6.22 1.66 10.96
C GLY A 74 7.55 0.92 10.95
N ALA A 75 7.49 -0.41 10.88
CA ALA A 75 8.65 -1.27 10.77
C ALA A 75 9.53 -0.90 9.55
N PHE A 76 8.91 -0.48 8.44
CA PHE A 76 9.61 -0.01 7.23
C PHE A 76 10.09 1.45 7.30
N GLY A 77 9.73 2.18 8.35
CA GLY A 77 10.14 3.58 8.55
C GLY A 77 11.51 3.74 9.22
N ASN A 78 12.03 2.67 9.84
CA ASN A 78 13.24 2.70 10.67
C ASN A 78 14.50 2.12 10.00
N GLU A 79 14.44 1.68 8.73
CA GLU A 79 15.64 1.30 7.96
C GLU A 79 16.40 2.56 7.54
N ARG A 80 17.30 3.01 8.41
CA ARG A 80 18.22 4.12 8.17
C ARG A 80 19.66 3.63 8.09
#